data_AF-A0A4R4EQU8-F1
#
_entry.id   AF-A0A4R4EQU8-F1
#
_cell.length_a   1.000
_cell.length_b   1.000
_cell.length_c   1.000
_cell.angle_alpha   90.00
_cell.angle_beta   90.00
_cell.angle_gamma   90.00
#
_symmetry.space_group_name_H-M   'P 1'
#
loop_
_entity.id
_entity.type
_entity.pdbx_description
1 polymer ?
#
loop_
_entity_poly.entity_id
_entity_poly.type
_entity_poly.pdbx_seq_one_letter_code
_entity_poly.pdbx_strand_id
1 'polypeptide(L)' 'MTTKLDGPLRREVDVKGQAYTLTVDPDGLRLVPKGRRKGLELRWADLVSGDAALAAALQGSLESLRR' A
#
# COMPACT_ATOMS: atom_id res chain seq x y z
N MET A 1 13.19 -17.93 11.96
CA MET A 1 13.74 -16.60 12.30
C MET A 1 13.16 -15.59 11.32
N THR A 2 12.67 -14.45 11.79
CA THR A 2 12.14 -13.39 10.92
C THR A 2 13.21 -12.32 10.75
N THR A 3 13.49 -11.94 9.51
CA THR A 3 14.43 -10.84 9.22
C THR A 3 13.74 -9.51 9.48
N LYS A 4 14.37 -8.66 10.29
CA LYS A 4 13.88 -7.31 10.54
C LYS A 4 13.94 -6.49 9.24
N LEU A 5 12.89 -5.70 9.00
CA LEU A 5 12.87 -4.72 7.93
C LEU A 5 13.49 -3.43 8.47
N ASP A 6 14.76 -3.18 8.16
CA ASP A 6 15.47 -1.95 8.59
C ASP A 6 15.41 -0.83 7.53
N GLY A 7 14.95 -1.14 6.32
CA GLY A 7 14.85 -0.18 5.22
C GLY A 7 13.81 -0.60 4.18
N PRO A 8 13.54 0.25 3.18
CA PRO A 8 12.48 0.01 2.22
C PRO A 8 12.78 -1.19 1.31
N LEU A 9 11.85 -2.14 1.27
CA LEU A 9 11.83 -3.27 0.37
C LEU A 9 10.85 -3.01 -0.77
N ARG A 10 11.35 -3.05 -2.02
CA ARG A 10 10.52 -2.85 -3.22
C ARG A 10 10.31 -4.16 -3.97
N ARG A 11 9.06 -4.42 -4.37
CA ARG A 11 8.64 -5.58 -5.16
C ARG A 11 7.65 -5.17 -6.23
N GLU A 12 7.74 -5.81 -7.38
CA GLU A 12 6.65 -5.80 -8.34
C GLU A 12 5.63 -6.85 -7.90
N VAL A 13 4.36 -6.49 -7.96
CA VAL A 13 3.24 -7.39 -7.69
C VAL A 13 2.19 -7.22 -8.79
N ASP A 14 1.62 -8.33 -9.25
CA ASP A 14 0.45 -8.31 -10.12
C ASP A 14 -0.82 -8.34 -9.25
N VAL A 15 -1.71 -7.38 -9.50
CA VAL A 15 -3.03 -7.34 -8.87
C VAL A 15 -4.06 -7.28 -9.97
N LYS A 16 -4.75 -8.42 -10.20
CA LYS A 16 -5.81 -8.56 -11.21
C LYS A 16 -5.33 -8.21 -12.63
N GLY A 17 -4.12 -8.63 -13.00
CA GLY A 17 -3.53 -8.40 -14.33
C GLY A 17 -2.93 -7.01 -14.53
N GLN A 18 -2.87 -6.19 -13.48
CA GLN A 18 -2.19 -4.90 -13.49
C GLN A 18 -0.95 -4.95 -12.61
N ALA A 19 0.19 -4.55 -13.17
CA ALA A 19 1.45 -4.46 -12.44
C ALA A 19 1.49 -3.22 -11.52
N TYR A 20 1.91 -3.44 -10.27
CA TYR A 20 2.15 -2.43 -9.26
C TYR A 20 3.56 -2.58 -8.68
N THR A 21 4.12 -1.46 -8.22
CA THR A 21 5.27 -1.44 -7.32
C THR A 21 4.76 -1.36 -5.89
N LEU A 22 5.00 -2.42 -5.11
CA LEU A 22 4.83 -2.46 -3.67
C LEU A 22 6.15 -2.03 -3.01
N THR A 23 6.08 -1.01 -2.14
CA THR A 23 7.14 -0.66 -1.20
C THR A 23 6.66 -1.00 0.19
N VAL A 24 7.47 -1.72 0.95
CA VAL A 24 7.24 -2.06 2.35
C VAL A 24 8.39 -1.47 3.15
N ASP A 25 8.12 -0.75 4.22
CA ASP A 25 9.12 -0.16 5.09
C ASP A 25 8.70 -0.33 6.58
N PRO A 26 9.52 0.10 7.55
CA PRO A 26 9.21 -0.08 8.96
C PRO A 26 7.92 0.60 9.43
N ASP A 27 7.40 1.59 8.71
CA ASP A 27 6.23 2.38 9.11
C ASP A 27 4.94 1.92 8.39
N GLY A 28 5.06 1.36 7.18
CA GLY A 28 3.91 0.93 6.41
C GLY A 28 4.21 0.29 5.06
N LEU A 29 3.18 0.34 4.20
CA LEU A 29 3.26 -0.04 2.80
C LEU A 29 2.78 1.08 1.89
N ARG A 30 3.32 1.06 0.67
CA ARG A 30 2.89 1.89 -0.45
C ARG A 30 2.72 1.04 -1.70
N LEU A 31 1.59 1.15 -2.36
CA LEU A 31 1.27 0.43 -3.60
C LEU A 31 1.00 1.42 -4.73
N VAL A 32 1.87 1.44 -5.74
CA VAL A 32 1.78 2.39 -6.87
C VAL A 32 1.65 1.63 -8.19
N PRO A 33 0.66 1.92 -9.04
CA PRO A 33 0.60 1.34 -10.38
C PRO A 33 1.90 1.64 -11.16
N LYS A 34 2.42 0.66 -11.90
CA LYS A 34 3.64 0.83 -12.68
C LYS A 34 3.47 1.97 -13.69
N GLY A 35 4.47 2.85 -13.78
CA GLY A 35 4.42 4.06 -14.63
C GLY A 35 3.63 5.24 -14.04
N ARG A 36 3.08 5.12 -12.82
CA ARG A 36 2.41 6.22 -12.11
C ARG A 36 3.18 6.66 -10.88
N ARG A 37 2.86 7.86 -10.39
CA ARG A 37 3.45 8.45 -9.16
C ARG A 37 2.50 8.43 -7.97
N LYS A 38 1.19 8.44 -8.23
CA LYS A 38 0.12 8.36 -7.22
C LYS A 38 -0.20 6.90 -6.93
N GLY A 39 -0.33 6.56 -5.65
CA GLY A 39 -0.65 5.21 -5.18
C GLY A 39 -1.30 5.24 -3.81
N LEU A 40 -1.60 4.05 -3.29
CA LEU A 40 -2.15 3.83 -1.96
C LEU A 40 -1.03 3.76 -0.93
N GLU A 41 -1.21 4.39 0.22
CA GLU A 41 -0.31 4.29 1.38
C GLU A 41 -1.11 3.80 2.60
N LEU A 42 -0.53 2.92 3.40
CA LEU A 42 -1.15 2.36 4.60
C LEU A 42 -0.07 2.11 5.67
N ARG A 43 -0.24 2.69 6.87
CA ARG A 43 0.69 2.48 7.99
C ARG A 43 0.35 1.21 8.76
N TRP A 44 1.35 0.59 9.38
CA TRP A 44 1.13 -0.60 10.22
C TRP A 44 0.24 -0.32 11.42
N ALA A 45 0.42 0.85 12.05
CA ALA A 45 -0.40 1.26 13.18
C ALA A 45 -1.90 1.30 12.81
N ASP A 46 -2.22 1.86 11.64
CA ASP A 46 -3.61 1.98 11.15
C ASP A 46 -4.17 0.60 10.73
N LEU A 47 -3.32 -0.32 10.25
CA LEU A 47 -3.70 -1.70 9.92
C LEU A 47 -3.98 -2.54 11.18
N VAL A 48 -3.16 -2.40 12.22
CA VAL A 48 -3.24 -3.21 13.44
C VAL A 48 -4.29 -2.67 14.40
N SER A 49 -4.50 -1.35 14.47
CA SER A 49 -5.55 -0.76 15.32
C SER A 49 -6.95 -1.13 14.84
N GLY A 50 -7.11 -1.50 13.57
CA GLY A 50 -8.42 -1.77 12.96
C GLY A 50 -9.33 -0.54 12.92
N ASP A 51 -8.78 0.65 13.18
CA ASP A 51 -9.55 1.87 13.26
C ASP A 51 -10.11 2.24 11.89
N ALA A 52 -11.32 2.81 11.88
CA ALA A 52 -12.17 3.15 10.74
C ALA A 52 -11.50 3.93 9.58
N ALA A 53 -10.25 4.35 9.72
CA ALA A 53 -9.40 4.92 8.68
C ALA A 53 -9.15 3.96 7.49
N LEU A 54 -9.06 2.64 7.70
CA LEU A 54 -8.89 1.70 6.57
C LEU A 54 -10.12 1.71 5.64
N ALA A 55 -11.33 1.83 6.20
CA ALA A 55 -12.57 1.94 5.42
C ALA A 55 -12.64 3.28 4.67
N ALA A 56 -12.28 4.40 5.31
CA ALA A 56 -12.27 5.72 4.69
C ALA A 56 -11.19 5.86 3.60
N ALA A 57 -9.98 5.36 3.85
CA ALA A 57 -8.88 5.36 2.88
C ALA A 57 -9.14 4.42 1.69
N LEU A 58 -9.81 3.28 1.95
CA LEU A 58 -10.28 2.37 0.90
C LEU A 58 -11.38 3.02 0.06
N GLN A 59 -12.37 3.67 0.68
CA GLN A 59 -13.42 4.40 -0.05
C GLN A 59 -12.84 5.50 -0.95
N GLY A 60 -11.96 6.35 -0.42
CA GLY A 60 -11.30 7.40 -1.22
C GLY A 60 -10.46 6.85 -2.38
N SER A 61 -9.79 5.70 -2.18
CA SER A 61 -9.02 5.04 -3.24
C SER A 61 -9.92 4.44 -4.32
N LEU A 62 -11.04 3.81 -3.94
CA LEU A 62 -12.04 3.29 -4.88
C LEU A 62 -12.73 4.41 -5.68
N GLU A 63 -13.00 5.56 -5.05
CA GLU A 63 -13.52 6.73 -5.75
C GLU A 63 -12.51 7.32 -6.74
N SER A 64 -11.22 7.36 -6.37
CA SER A 64 -10.15 7.84 -7.25
C SER A 64 -9.91 6.94 -8.47
N LEU A 65 -10.20 5.64 -8.34
CA LEU A 65 -10.08 4.66 -9.44
C LEU A 65 -11.28 4.70 -10.40
N ARG A 66 -12.42 5.22 -9.95
CA ARG A 66 -13.64 5.37 -10.76
C ARG A 66 -13.66 6.64 -11.62
N ARG A 67 -12.67 7.52 -11.46
CA ARG A 67 -12.53 8.78 -12.20
C ARG A 67 -11.38 8.68 -13.20
#